data_AF-A0A930U0A1-F1
#
_entry.id   AF-A0A930U0A1-F1
#
_cell.length_a   1.000
_cell.length_b   1.000
_cell.length_c   1.000
_cell.angle_alpha   90.00
_cell.angle_beta   90.00
_cell.angle_gamma   90.00
#
_symmetry.space_group_name_H-M   'P 1'
#
loop_
_entity.id
_entity.type
_entity.pdbx_description
1 polymer ?
#
loop_
_entity_poly.entity_id
_entity_poly.type
_entity_poly.pdbx_seq_one_letter_code
_entity_poly.pdbx_strand_id
1 'polypeptide(L)'
;MKLLLGIGSAALMTLASASVSFAQETIRDLRSTNTLTLSGEVMRIMGDDFVLDDGTGQILVDAESYAIRQAGLSLGDTVTVTGTYDDHDFEAISITPDGGEIIYIFDD
;
A
#
# COMPACT_ATOMS: atom_id res chain seq x y z
N MET A 1 -14.76 49.74 -36.58
CA MET A 1 -15.49 48.47 -36.76
C MET A 1 -15.14 47.56 -35.58
N LYS A 2 -16.12 47.15 -34.76
CA LYS A 2 -15.91 46.29 -33.58
C LYS A 2 -15.83 44.83 -34.04
N LEU A 3 -14.69 44.17 -33.84
CA LEU A 3 -14.59 42.71 -33.95
C LEU A 3 -15.10 42.07 -32.65
N LEU A 4 -16.09 41.20 -32.79
CA LEU A 4 -16.48 40.25 -31.74
C LEU A 4 -15.45 39.11 -31.72
N LEU A 5 -14.90 38.82 -30.54
CA LEU A 5 -14.32 37.51 -30.24
C LEU A 5 -15.19 36.83 -29.19
N GLY A 6 -15.92 35.81 -29.62
CA GLY A 6 -16.63 34.90 -28.74
C GLY A 6 -15.62 34.05 -27.98
N ILE A 7 -15.67 34.12 -26.65
CA ILE A 7 -14.97 33.20 -25.77
C ILE A 7 -15.77 31.89 -25.71
N GLY A 8 -15.24 30.83 -26.32
CA GLY A 8 -15.73 29.48 -26.10
C GLY A 8 -15.36 29.03 -24.69
N SER A 9 -16.35 28.80 -23.83
CA SER A 9 -16.12 28.15 -22.54
C SER A 9 -15.88 26.66 -22.75
N ALA A 10 -14.64 26.21 -22.60
CA ALA A 10 -14.33 24.80 -22.45
C ALA A 10 -14.61 24.41 -20.99
N ALA A 11 -15.68 23.64 -20.75
CA ALA A 11 -15.94 23.04 -19.46
C ALA A 11 -14.95 21.87 -19.25
N LEU A 12 -13.94 22.09 -18.40
CA LEU A 12 -13.09 21.02 -17.89
C LEU A 12 -13.93 20.16 -16.94
N MET A 13 -14.38 18.99 -17.42
CA MET A 13 -14.93 17.94 -16.56
C MET A 13 -13.78 17.31 -15.77
N THR A 14 -13.65 17.68 -14.50
CA THR A 14 -12.80 16.94 -13.56
C THR A 14 -13.48 15.62 -13.22
N LEU A 15 -12.94 14.51 -13.73
CA LEU A 15 -13.26 13.18 -13.24
C LEU A 15 -12.70 13.07 -11.81
N ALA A 16 -13.56 13.07 -10.81
CA ALA A 16 -13.16 12.70 -9.46
C ALA A 16 -12.92 11.18 -9.45
N SER A 17 -11.67 10.76 -9.31
CA SER A 17 -11.34 9.36 -9.07
C SER A 17 -11.96 8.96 -7.73
N ALA A 18 -12.89 8.01 -7.74
CA ALA A 18 -13.39 7.41 -6.51
C ALA A 18 -12.29 6.50 -5.95
N SER A 19 -11.69 6.89 -4.83
CA SER A 19 -10.79 6.02 -4.08
C SER A 19 -11.60 4.84 -3.55
N VAL A 20 -11.27 3.62 -3.98
CA VAL A 20 -11.81 2.41 -3.34
C VAL A 20 -11.14 2.32 -1.97
N SER A 21 -11.92 2.51 -0.90
CA SER A 21 -11.44 2.29 0.46
C SER A 21 -11.56 0.81 0.78
N PHE A 22 -10.44 0.09 0.82
CA PHE A 22 -10.39 -1.22 1.45
C PHE A 22 -10.50 -1.05 2.98
N ALA A 23 -11.08 -2.02 3.67
CA ALA A 23 -11.12 -2.01 5.13
C ALA A 23 -9.71 -2.33 5.66
N GLN A 24 -9.07 -1.36 6.30
CA GLN A 24 -7.79 -1.54 6.96
C GLN A 24 -8.01 -2.14 8.35
N GLU A 25 -7.28 -3.21 8.66
CA GLU A 25 -7.25 -3.84 9.99
C GLU A 25 -6.06 -3.29 10.79
N THR A 26 -6.13 -3.34 12.11
CA THR A 26 -4.98 -2.97 12.97
C THR A 26 -4.20 -4.20 13.39
N ILE A 27 -2.87 -4.07 13.50
CA ILE A 27 -1.98 -5.17 13.89
C ILE A 27 -2.38 -5.77 15.24
N ARG A 28 -2.78 -4.92 16.19
CA ARG A 28 -3.19 -5.35 17.54
C ARG A 28 -4.38 -6.31 17.56
N ASP A 29 -5.28 -6.18 16.59
CA ASP A 29 -6.54 -6.91 16.54
C ASP A 29 -6.56 -7.99 15.44
N LEU A 30 -5.40 -8.30 14.84
CA LEU A 30 -5.25 -9.34 13.84
C LEU A 30 -5.81 -10.68 14.30
N ARG A 31 -6.52 -11.33 13.40
CA ARG A 31 -7.08 -12.67 13.56
C ARG A 31 -6.75 -13.44 12.31
N SER A 32 -6.54 -14.75 12.45
CA SER A 32 -6.38 -15.61 11.28
C SER A 32 -7.66 -15.59 10.47
N THR A 33 -7.63 -14.90 9.33
CA THR A 33 -8.78 -14.60 8.47
C THR A 33 -8.38 -14.65 7.00
N ASN A 34 -9.34 -14.32 6.11
CA ASN A 34 -9.09 -14.05 4.70
C ASN A 34 -8.09 -12.88 4.52
N THR A 35 -7.83 -12.51 3.27
CA THR A 35 -6.98 -11.37 2.89
C THR A 35 -7.35 -10.07 3.62
N LEU A 36 -6.33 -9.44 4.20
CA LEU A 36 -6.39 -8.18 4.92
C LEU A 36 -5.51 -7.13 4.25
N THR A 37 -5.73 -5.87 4.61
CA THR A 37 -4.85 -4.75 4.26
C THR A 37 -4.36 -4.07 5.53
N LEU A 38 -3.04 -3.91 5.66
CA LEU A 38 -2.37 -3.22 6.76
C LEU A 38 -1.59 -2.03 6.21
N SER A 39 -1.50 -0.95 6.97
CA SER A 39 -0.64 0.19 6.64
C SER A 39 0.15 0.62 7.86
N GLY A 40 1.43 0.90 7.68
CA GLY A 40 2.34 1.24 8.77
C GLY A 40 3.73 1.64 8.31
N GLU A 41 4.62 1.89 9.27
CA GLU A 41 6.03 2.25 9.07
C GLU A 41 6.91 1.00 9.05
N VAL A 42 7.88 0.96 8.12
CA VAL A 42 8.90 -0.09 8.05
C VAL A 42 9.96 0.14 9.13
N MET A 43 9.96 -0.70 10.16
CA MET A 43 10.84 -0.57 11.33
C MET A 43 12.17 -1.32 11.17
N ARG A 44 12.18 -2.39 10.35
CA ARG A 44 13.36 -3.20 10.07
C ARG A 44 13.18 -3.96 8.77
N ILE A 45 14.26 -4.22 8.03
CA ILE A 45 14.29 -5.08 6.84
C ILE A 45 15.30 -6.21 7.07
N MET A 46 14.91 -7.46 6.78
CA MET A 46 15.68 -8.67 7.02
C MET A 46 15.54 -9.67 5.84
N GLY A 47 16.28 -9.44 4.75
CA GLY A 47 16.26 -10.38 3.62
C GLY A 47 14.99 -10.26 2.80
N ASP A 48 14.15 -11.30 2.87
CA ASP A 48 12.80 -11.43 2.33
C ASP A 48 11.71 -10.87 3.24
N ASP A 49 12.05 -10.57 4.50
CA ASP A 49 11.10 -10.05 5.49
C ASP A 49 11.30 -8.57 5.82
N PHE A 50 10.27 -7.96 6.40
CA PHE A 50 10.39 -6.71 7.15
C PHE A 50 9.42 -6.63 8.33
N VAL A 51 9.69 -5.74 9.29
CA VAL A 51 8.79 -5.46 10.42
C VAL A 51 7.98 -4.20 10.12
N LEU A 52 6.65 -4.32 10.18
CA LEU A 52 5.69 -3.23 9.99
C LEU A 52 5.11 -2.80 11.35
N ASP A 53 5.04 -1.49 11.61
CA ASP A 53 4.40 -0.90 12.80
C ASP A 53 3.26 0.04 12.39
N ASP A 54 2.04 -0.21 12.87
CA ASP A 54 0.87 0.63 12.58
C ASP A 54 0.49 1.58 13.74
N GLY A 55 1.34 1.66 14.77
CA GLY A 55 1.11 2.39 16.01
C GLY A 55 0.27 1.63 17.04
N THR A 56 -0.34 0.49 16.67
CA THR A 56 -1.10 -0.38 17.57
C THR A 56 -0.35 -1.67 17.91
N GLY A 57 0.56 -2.09 17.03
CA GLY A 57 1.43 -3.25 17.21
C GLY A 57 2.49 -3.35 16.11
N GLN A 58 3.27 -4.43 16.16
CA GLN A 58 4.27 -4.76 15.15
C GLN A 58 4.03 -6.17 14.63
N ILE A 59 4.27 -6.39 13.34
CA ILE A 59 4.15 -7.70 12.69
C ILE A 59 5.33 -7.94 11.74
N LEU A 60 5.78 -9.19 11.64
CA LEU A 60 6.71 -9.63 10.59
C LEU A 60 5.92 -9.84 9.30
N VAL A 61 6.39 -9.24 8.21
CA VAL A 61 5.80 -9.38 6.89
C VAL A 61 6.80 -10.15 6.03
N ASP A 62 6.43 -11.35 5.59
CA ASP A 62 7.12 -12.04 4.50
C ASP A 62 6.63 -11.43 3.19
N ALA A 63 7.56 -10.92 2.38
CA ALA A 63 7.21 -10.15 1.19
C ALA A 63 8.09 -10.43 -0.02
N GLU A 64 8.91 -11.48 0.02
CA GLU A 64 9.91 -11.81 -0.99
C GLU A 64 10.98 -10.72 -1.22
N SER A 65 12.25 -11.14 -1.21
CA SER A 65 13.37 -10.19 -1.32
C SER A 65 13.37 -9.36 -2.63
N TYR A 66 12.82 -9.91 -3.71
CA TYR A 66 12.68 -9.20 -4.98
C TYR A 66 11.62 -8.09 -4.89
N ALA A 67 10.48 -8.35 -4.26
CA ALA A 67 9.39 -7.38 -4.16
C ALA A 67 9.79 -6.22 -3.24
N ILE A 68 10.46 -6.50 -2.11
CA ILE A 68 11.04 -5.46 -1.24
C ILE A 68 11.96 -4.52 -2.03
N ARG A 69 12.85 -5.09 -2.86
CA ARG A 69 13.78 -4.32 -3.69
C ARG A 69 13.09 -3.53 -4.79
N GLN A 70 12.07 -4.10 -5.43
CA GLN A 70 11.30 -3.44 -6.48
C GLN A 70 10.47 -2.27 -5.91
N ALA A 71 9.90 -2.46 -4.72
CA ALA A 71 9.20 -1.41 -3.97
C ALA A 71 10.14 -0.32 -3.45
N GLY A 72 11.46 -0.57 -3.42
CA GLY A 72 12.47 0.39 -2.98
C GLY A 72 12.41 0.70 -1.48
N LEU A 73 11.93 -0.25 -0.67
CA LEU A 73 11.66 -0.01 0.75
C LEU A 73 12.92 0.34 1.54
N SER A 74 12.76 1.31 2.43
CA SER A 74 13.74 1.80 3.39
C SER A 74 13.14 1.89 4.79
N LEU A 75 14.00 1.94 5.81
CA LEU A 75 13.55 2.17 7.18
C LEU A 75 12.84 3.53 7.30
N GLY A 76 11.68 3.54 7.95
CA GLY A 76 10.85 4.73 8.12
C GLY A 76 9.85 4.97 6.99
N ASP A 77 9.88 4.17 5.91
CA ASP A 77 8.89 4.27 4.85
C ASP A 77 7.51 3.84 5.35
N THR A 78 6.48 4.58 4.96
CA THR A 78 5.10 4.13 5.14
C THR A 78 4.68 3.30 3.94
N VAL A 79 4.12 2.13 4.20
CA VAL A 79 3.67 1.19 3.16
C VAL A 79 2.29 0.66 3.49
N THR A 80 1.56 0.26 2.45
CA THR A 80 0.36 -0.56 2.56
C THR A 80 0.66 -1.96 2.05
N VAL A 81 0.36 -2.97 2.86
CA VAL A 81 0.56 -4.39 2.55
C VAL A 81 -0.80 -5.05 2.48
N THR A 82 -1.04 -5.83 1.44
CA THR A 82 -2.21 -6.73 1.35
C THR A 82 -1.72 -8.16 1.40
N GLY A 83 -2.33 -8.99 2.24
CA GLY A 83 -1.82 -10.33 2.54
C GLY A 83 -2.73 -11.12 3.47
N THR A 84 -2.23 -12.21 4.02
CA THR A 84 -2.92 -13.06 5.01
C THR A 84 -2.14 -13.10 6.31
N TYR A 85 -2.85 -13.19 7.43
CA TYR A 85 -2.24 -13.41 8.74
C TYR A 85 -2.46 -14.86 9.17
N ASP A 86 -1.41 -15.67 9.19
CA ASP A 86 -1.39 -16.98 9.83
C ASP A 86 -0.05 -17.20 10.53
N ASP A 87 0.07 -18.25 11.35
CA ASP A 87 1.30 -18.68 12.06
C ASP A 87 2.22 -17.62 12.73
N HIS A 88 1.71 -16.41 13.01
CA HIS A 88 2.32 -15.23 13.64
C HIS A 88 3.10 -14.28 12.71
N ASP A 89 2.99 -14.45 11.40
CA ASP A 89 3.51 -13.59 10.34
C ASP A 89 2.42 -13.16 9.36
N PHE A 90 2.78 -12.25 8.46
CA PHE A 90 1.88 -11.69 7.46
C PHE A 90 2.43 -11.92 6.06
N GLU A 91 1.99 -13.00 5.42
CA GLU A 91 2.29 -13.34 4.03
C GLU A 91 1.71 -12.30 3.08
N ALA A 92 2.60 -11.48 2.53
CA ALA A 92 2.21 -10.42 1.62
C ALA A 92 1.90 -10.97 0.22
N ILE A 93 0.77 -10.52 -0.31
CA ILE A 93 0.36 -10.70 -1.70
C ILE A 93 0.79 -9.47 -2.53
N SER A 94 0.80 -8.29 -1.92
CA SER A 94 1.31 -7.08 -2.56
C SER A 94 1.78 -6.03 -1.56
N ILE A 95 2.76 -5.24 -1.99
CA ILE A 95 3.26 -4.05 -1.29
C ILE A 95 2.92 -2.82 -2.12
N THR A 96 2.44 -1.76 -1.48
CA THR A 96 2.27 -0.44 -2.10
C THR A 96 2.98 0.59 -1.23
N PRO A 97 4.15 1.11 -1.65
CA PRO A 97 4.79 2.24 -0.99
C PRO A 97 3.87 3.47 -1.00
N ASP A 98 3.98 4.35 0.01
CA ASP A 98 3.19 5.59 0.01
C ASP A 98 3.44 6.43 -1.25
N GLY A 99 2.36 6.75 -1.97
CA GLY A 99 2.41 7.42 -3.28
C GLY A 99 3.07 6.60 -4.41
N GLY A 100 3.45 5.35 -4.15
CA GLY A 100 4.05 4.43 -5.10
C GLY A 100 3.02 3.59 -5.87
N GLU A 101 3.54 2.71 -6.73
CA GLU A 101 2.75 1.73 -7.47
C GLU A 101 2.66 0.40 -6.74
N ILE A 102 1.62 -0.38 -7.04
CA ILE A 102 1.40 -1.70 -6.43
C ILE A 102 2.44 -2.67 -6.99
N ILE A 103 3.18 -3.31 -6.08
CA ILE A 103 4.12 -4.39 -6.38
C ILE A 103 3.45 -5.70 -5.96
N TYR A 104 3.11 -6.53 -6.93
CA TYR A 104 2.58 -7.88 -6.68
C TYR A 104 3.70 -8.85 -6.37
N ILE A 105 3.46 -9.71 -5.39
CA ILE A 105 4.35 -10.79 -5.00
C ILE A 105 3.83 -12.05 -5.70
N PHE A 106 4.72 -12.72 -6.42
CA PHE A 106 4.45 -13.98 -7.08
C PHE A 106 5.40 -15.01 -6.48
N ASP A 107 4.82 -15.98 -5.78
CA ASP A 107 5.53 -17.18 -5.32
C ASP A 107 5.99 -17.97 -6.57
N ASP A 108 7.26 -18.37 -6.61
CA ASP A 108 7.86 -19.16 -7.71
C ASP A 108 7.50 -20.66 -7.64
#